data_AF-R6AM44-F1
#
_entry.id   AF-R6AM44-F1
#
_cell.length_a   1.000
_cell.length_b   1.000
_cell.length_c   1.000
_cell.angle_alpha   90.00
_cell.angle_beta   90.00
_cell.angle_gamma   90.00
#
_symmetry.space_group_name_H-M   'P 1'
#
loop_
_entity.id
_entity.type
_entity.pdbx_description
1 polymer ?
#
loop_
_entity_poly.entity_id
_entity_poly.type
_entity_poly.pdbx_seq_one_letter_code
_entity_poly.pdbx_strand_id
1 'polypeptide(L)'
;MLPYFRGMEAFSISLPKLWSELSDQQLLFFFRQVARDLPMNEVLALCVCKWAEIVVLCRADKHSCLVKDRKSKRQVVLANWQVTFAARQLAFLENFAPMPVRISVIGGASAVAADLQTVPFEAYIACENYYQGFLHTQSMECLAEMAHLLYPKLSDKACLEKAELLSVFYWFASVKANFTRMFPHFFTNIPQEKSNLLGSADLGVGEELRQAMNAQIRALTGGDITKEAAILQMDCWRALTELDAKAQEAQELRNQLK
;
A
#
# COMPACT_ATOMS: atom_id res chain seq x y z
N MET A 1 -17.87 -50.16 21.12
CA MET A 1 -17.72 -50.17 19.65
C MET A 1 -18.01 -48.75 19.17
N LEU A 2 -16.98 -47.92 18.99
CA LEU A 2 -17.12 -46.52 18.54
C LEU A 2 -16.95 -46.49 17.02
N PRO A 3 -18.01 -46.23 16.23
CA PRO A 3 -17.86 -46.06 14.80
C PRO A 3 -17.56 -44.59 14.48
N TYR A 4 -16.88 -44.36 13.35
CA TYR A 4 -16.59 -43.05 12.73
C TYR A 4 -15.29 -42.32 13.12
N PHE A 5 -14.15 -43.01 12.99
CA PHE A 5 -13.01 -42.39 12.30
C PHE A 5 -13.18 -42.62 10.79
N ARG A 6 -14.11 -41.89 10.17
CA ARG A 6 -14.10 -41.74 8.70
C ARG A 6 -12.89 -40.86 8.40
N GLY A 7 -11.90 -41.41 7.70
CA GLY A 7 -10.59 -40.79 7.52
C GLY A 7 -10.67 -39.28 7.32
N MET A 8 -9.95 -38.52 8.15
CA MET A 8 -9.68 -37.12 7.89
C MET A 8 -8.83 -37.05 6.62
N GLU A 9 -9.46 -37.11 5.46
CA GLU A 9 -8.81 -36.67 4.24
C GLU A 9 -8.43 -35.20 4.45
N ALA A 10 -7.13 -34.93 4.49
CA ALA A 10 -6.63 -33.60 4.70
C ALA A 10 -7.02 -32.74 3.50
N PHE A 11 -7.90 -31.75 3.74
CA PHE A 11 -8.18 -30.70 2.78
C PHE A 11 -7.10 -29.61 2.91
N SER A 12 -6.05 -29.72 2.11
CA SER A 12 -4.94 -28.76 2.13
C SER A 12 -5.20 -27.61 1.17
N ILE A 13 -5.13 -26.39 1.69
CA ILE A 13 -5.18 -25.15 0.89
C ILE A 13 -3.83 -24.47 0.95
N SER A 14 -3.38 -23.92 -0.19
CA SER A 14 -2.19 -23.09 -0.28
C SER A 14 -2.62 -21.63 -0.29
N LEU A 15 -2.20 -20.87 0.72
CA LEU A 15 -2.45 -19.44 0.81
C LEU A 15 -1.10 -18.68 0.83
N PRO A 16 -1.06 -17.47 0.25
CA PRO A 16 0.11 -16.60 0.35
C PRO A 16 0.34 -16.21 1.80
N LYS A 17 1.61 -16.03 2.18
CA LYS A 17 2.03 -15.69 3.55
C LYS A 17 2.50 -14.25 3.68
N LEU A 18 2.85 -13.62 2.56
CA LEU A 18 3.45 -12.29 2.51
C LEU A 18 2.92 -11.52 1.29
N TRP A 19 3.00 -10.18 1.36
CA TRP A 19 2.59 -9.29 0.27
C TRP A 19 3.31 -9.56 -1.05
N SER A 20 4.61 -9.90 -1.01
CA SER A 20 5.44 -10.16 -2.20
C SER A 20 5.08 -11.44 -2.96
N GLU A 21 4.32 -12.35 -2.33
CA GLU A 21 3.86 -13.59 -2.97
C GLU A 21 2.55 -13.40 -3.76
N LEU A 22 1.90 -12.24 -3.61
CA LEU A 22 0.63 -11.95 -4.27
C LEU A 22 0.84 -11.58 -5.73
N SER A 23 0.12 -12.26 -6.61
CA SER A 23 -0.02 -11.84 -8.01
C SER A 23 -0.91 -10.60 -8.13
N ASP A 24 -0.79 -9.88 -9.25
CA ASP A 24 -1.65 -8.75 -9.61
C ASP A 24 -3.14 -9.08 -9.50
N GLN A 25 -3.54 -10.29 -9.92
CA GLN A 25 -4.94 -10.72 -9.84
C GLN A 25 -5.41 -10.91 -8.40
N GLN A 26 -4.53 -11.39 -7.52
CA GLN A 26 -4.83 -11.54 -6.09
C GLN A 26 -4.91 -10.18 -5.41
N LEU A 27 -3.95 -9.28 -5.68
CA LEU A 27 -3.97 -7.90 -5.18
C LEU A 27 -5.24 -7.17 -5.60
N LEU A 28 -5.56 -7.20 -6.89
CA LEU A 28 -6.75 -6.55 -7.42
C LEU A 28 -8.04 -7.14 -6.80
N PHE A 29 -8.10 -8.46 -6.61
CA PHE A 29 -9.23 -9.08 -5.94
C PHE A 29 -9.38 -8.61 -4.49
N PHE A 30 -8.28 -8.53 -3.74
CA PHE A 30 -8.26 -8.01 -2.38
C PHE A 30 -8.77 -6.55 -2.34
N PHE A 31 -8.21 -5.66 -3.16
CA PHE A 31 -8.62 -4.26 -3.19
C PHE A 31 -10.07 -4.07 -3.65
N ARG A 32 -10.61 -4.95 -4.51
CA ARG A 32 -12.04 -4.95 -4.83
C ARG A 32 -12.91 -5.27 -3.63
N GLN A 33 -12.46 -6.14 -2.72
CA GLN A 33 -13.22 -6.42 -1.51
C GLN A 33 -13.10 -5.27 -0.51
N VAL A 34 -11.92 -4.65 -0.39
CA VAL A 34 -11.72 -3.44 0.43
C VAL A 34 -12.60 -2.28 -0.09
N ALA A 35 -12.70 -2.09 -1.40
CA ALA A 35 -13.51 -1.05 -2.02
C ALA A 35 -15.02 -1.15 -1.72
N ARG A 36 -15.50 -2.31 -1.26
CA ARG A 36 -16.91 -2.56 -0.88
C ARG A 36 -17.22 -2.16 0.56
N ASP A 37 -16.25 -1.59 1.28
CA ASP A 37 -16.38 -1.12 2.66
C ASP A 37 -16.86 -2.24 3.62
N LEU A 38 -16.46 -3.48 3.32
CA LEU A 38 -16.68 -4.66 4.15
C LEU A 38 -15.68 -4.67 5.32
N PRO A 39 -16.05 -5.25 6.47
CA PRO A 39 -15.11 -5.39 7.57
C PRO A 39 -13.97 -6.35 7.18
N MET A 40 -12.77 -6.08 7.68
CA MET A 40 -11.55 -6.75 7.20
C MET A 40 -11.61 -8.28 7.34
N ASN A 41 -12.20 -8.80 8.41
CA ASN A 41 -12.42 -10.24 8.60
C ASN A 41 -13.25 -10.89 7.47
N GLU A 42 -14.24 -10.17 6.92
CA GLU A 42 -15.02 -10.65 5.77
C GLU A 42 -14.21 -10.56 4.48
N VAL A 43 -13.44 -9.49 4.29
CA VAL A 43 -12.52 -9.34 3.16
C VAL A 43 -11.53 -10.51 3.10
N LEU A 44 -10.90 -10.84 4.23
CA LEU A 44 -9.94 -11.95 4.32
C LEU A 44 -10.61 -13.30 4.06
N ALA A 45 -11.81 -13.53 4.60
CA ALA A 45 -12.57 -14.75 4.34
C ALA A 45 -12.93 -14.93 2.85
N LEU A 46 -13.31 -13.84 2.18
CA LEU A 46 -13.56 -13.84 0.73
C LEU A 46 -12.27 -14.12 -0.07
N CYS A 47 -11.13 -13.59 0.36
CA CYS A 47 -9.82 -13.87 -0.23
C CYS A 47 -9.45 -15.35 -0.09
N VAL A 48 -9.65 -15.96 1.08
CA VAL A 48 -9.44 -17.41 1.28
C VAL A 48 -10.28 -18.21 0.29
N CYS A 49 -11.59 -17.94 0.23
CA CYS A 49 -12.49 -18.67 -0.67
C CYS A 49 -12.07 -18.53 -2.14
N LYS A 50 -11.70 -17.32 -2.57
CA LYS A 50 -11.30 -17.05 -3.95
C LYS A 50 -9.96 -17.69 -4.30
N TRP A 51 -8.94 -17.52 -3.47
CA TRP A 51 -7.57 -17.95 -3.75
C TRP A 51 -7.34 -19.44 -3.55
N ALA A 52 -8.09 -20.06 -2.63
CA ALA A 52 -8.16 -21.51 -2.51
C ALA A 52 -9.11 -22.15 -3.55
N GLU A 53 -9.73 -21.34 -4.42
CA GLU A 53 -10.70 -21.76 -5.45
C GLU A 53 -11.88 -22.59 -4.91
N ILE A 54 -12.35 -22.22 -3.72
CA ILE A 54 -13.45 -22.85 -3.01
C ILE A 54 -14.76 -22.18 -3.43
N VAL A 55 -15.74 -22.98 -3.86
CA VAL A 55 -17.09 -22.53 -4.16
C VAL A 55 -18.06 -23.08 -3.14
N VAL A 56 -18.79 -22.19 -2.46
CA VAL A 56 -19.88 -22.60 -1.56
C VAL A 56 -21.06 -23.07 -2.41
N LEU A 57 -21.47 -24.33 -2.25
CA LEU A 57 -22.61 -24.90 -2.98
C LEU A 57 -23.92 -24.69 -2.21
N CYS A 58 -23.93 -25.11 -0.94
CA CYS A 58 -25.07 -24.95 -0.07
C CYS A 58 -24.63 -24.92 1.39
N ARG A 59 -25.50 -24.37 2.23
CA ARG A 59 -25.33 -24.43 3.68
C ARG A 59 -25.72 -25.82 4.16
N ALA A 60 -24.80 -26.53 4.82
CA ALA A 60 -25.06 -27.86 5.36
C ALA A 60 -25.75 -27.76 6.72
N ASP A 61 -25.22 -26.91 7.61
CA ASP A 61 -25.83 -26.60 8.91
C ASP A 61 -25.63 -25.11 9.30
N LYS A 62 -25.94 -24.73 10.55
CA LYS A 62 -25.79 -23.33 11.01
C LYS A 62 -24.34 -22.84 10.97
N HIS A 63 -23.37 -23.72 11.12
CA HIS A 63 -21.93 -23.44 11.26
C HIS A 63 -21.06 -24.11 10.19
N SER A 64 -21.63 -24.75 9.18
CA SER A 64 -20.91 -25.44 8.12
C SER A 64 -21.57 -25.30 6.75
N CYS A 65 -20.72 -25.29 5.73
CA CYS A 65 -21.09 -25.17 4.34
C CYS A 65 -20.50 -26.32 3.54
N LEU A 66 -21.29 -26.88 2.63
CA LEU A 66 -20.78 -27.77 1.61
C LEU A 66 -20.08 -26.92 0.56
N VAL A 67 -18.79 -27.17 0.38
CA VAL A 67 -17.97 -26.48 -0.59
C VAL A 67 -17.44 -27.43 -1.64
N LYS A 68 -17.22 -26.91 -2.84
CA LYS A 68 -16.55 -27.59 -3.93
C LYS A 68 -15.21 -26.93 -4.16
N ASP A 69 -14.15 -27.72 -4.08
CA ASP A 69 -12.85 -27.31 -4.58
C ASP A 69 -12.85 -27.39 -6.11
N ARG A 70 -12.57 -26.28 -6.79
CA ARG A 70 -12.51 -26.26 -8.26
C ARG A 70 -11.35 -27.08 -8.80
N LYS A 71 -10.22 -27.19 -8.08
CA LYS A 71 -9.04 -27.93 -8.53
C LYS A 71 -9.29 -29.43 -8.53
N SER A 72 -9.68 -29.98 -7.39
CA SER A 72 -9.91 -31.43 -7.25
C SER A 72 -11.32 -31.87 -7.66
N LYS A 73 -12.25 -30.93 -7.88
CA LYS A 73 -13.70 -31.16 -8.05
C LYS A 73 -14.36 -31.91 -6.89
N ARG A 74 -13.65 -32.11 -5.77
CA ARG A 74 -14.17 -32.77 -4.56
C ARG A 74 -15.13 -31.84 -3.82
N GLN A 75 -16.10 -32.46 -3.15
CA GLN A 75 -17.00 -31.76 -2.26
C GLN A 75 -16.62 -32.08 -0.82
N VAL A 76 -16.42 -31.03 -0.02
CA VAL A 76 -16.01 -31.12 1.38
C VAL A 76 -16.95 -30.24 2.21
N VAL A 77 -17.29 -30.70 3.40
CA VAL A 77 -18.01 -29.85 4.36
C VAL A 77 -16.98 -29.06 5.15
N LEU A 78 -17.01 -27.73 5.03
CA LEU A 78 -16.17 -26.83 5.82
C LEU A 78 -16.99 -26.16 6.90
N ALA A 79 -16.51 -26.25 8.14
CA ALA A 79 -17.03 -25.47 9.25
C ALA A 79 -16.52 -24.02 9.16
N ASN A 80 -17.33 -23.07 9.63
CA ASN A 80 -17.02 -21.64 9.60
C ASN A 80 -15.68 -21.32 10.26
N TRP A 81 -15.36 -21.99 11.38
CA TRP A 81 -14.09 -21.78 12.09
C TRP A 81 -12.87 -22.14 11.24
N GLN A 82 -12.98 -23.09 10.30
CA GLN A 82 -11.88 -23.47 9.41
C GLN A 82 -11.57 -22.34 8.42
N VAL A 83 -12.62 -21.68 7.90
CA VAL A 83 -12.48 -20.49 7.05
C VAL A 83 -11.91 -19.33 7.85
N THR A 84 -12.39 -19.10 9.07
CA THR A 84 -11.84 -18.06 9.96
C THR A 84 -10.38 -18.33 10.30
N PHE A 85 -10.01 -19.58 10.58
CA PHE A 85 -8.64 -19.97 10.88
C PHE A 85 -7.72 -19.76 9.67
N ALA A 86 -8.18 -20.11 8.48
CA ALA A 86 -7.47 -19.83 7.23
C ALA A 86 -7.34 -18.32 6.98
N ALA A 87 -8.38 -17.53 7.26
CA ALA A 87 -8.36 -16.07 7.09
C ALA A 87 -7.32 -15.41 8.00
N ARG A 88 -7.07 -15.94 9.21
CA ARG A 88 -5.99 -15.47 10.08
C ARG A 88 -4.60 -15.61 9.48
N GLN A 89 -4.39 -16.55 8.56
CA GLN A 89 -3.10 -16.66 7.84
C GLN A 89 -2.88 -15.47 6.89
N LEU A 90 -3.96 -14.75 6.54
CA LEU A 90 -3.92 -13.54 5.72
C LEU A 90 -3.93 -12.25 6.54
N ALA A 91 -3.77 -12.33 7.87
CA ALA A 91 -3.79 -11.15 8.76
C ALA A 91 -2.68 -10.13 8.44
N PHE A 92 -1.64 -10.52 7.69
CA PHE A 92 -0.62 -9.57 7.20
C PHE A 92 -1.20 -8.50 6.25
N LEU A 93 -2.37 -8.73 5.64
CA LEU A 93 -3.07 -7.79 4.78
C LEU A 93 -3.80 -6.68 5.56
N GLU A 94 -3.92 -6.81 6.88
CA GLU A 94 -4.53 -5.78 7.74
C GLU A 94 -3.62 -4.56 7.89
N ASN A 95 -2.32 -4.72 7.62
CA ASN A 95 -1.31 -3.67 7.71
C ASN A 95 -0.71 -3.39 6.33
N PHE A 96 -0.18 -2.18 6.13
CA PHE A 96 0.56 -1.86 4.92
C PHE A 96 1.77 -2.79 4.73
N ALA A 97 2.09 -3.07 3.47
CA ALA A 97 3.25 -3.88 3.15
C ALA A 97 4.53 -3.18 3.66
N PRO A 98 5.43 -3.89 4.36
CA PRO A 98 6.68 -3.30 4.87
C PRO A 98 7.66 -2.97 3.74
N MET A 99 7.52 -3.63 2.59
CA MET A 99 8.24 -3.35 1.36
C MET A 99 7.23 -2.94 0.28
N PRO A 100 7.62 -2.08 -0.67
CA PRO A 100 6.69 -1.60 -1.68
C PRO A 100 6.13 -2.71 -2.55
N VAL A 101 4.80 -2.84 -2.58
CA VAL A 101 4.08 -3.80 -3.43
C VAL A 101 3.04 -3.06 -4.23
N ARG A 102 2.93 -3.41 -5.51
CA ARG A 102 2.05 -2.76 -6.48
C ARG A 102 1.49 -3.76 -7.48
N ILE A 103 0.40 -3.38 -8.13
CA ILE A 103 -0.07 -4.06 -9.34
C ILE A 103 0.88 -3.70 -10.49
N SER A 104 1.25 -4.67 -11.31
CA SER A 104 2.24 -4.44 -12.37
C SER A 104 1.70 -3.59 -13.52
N VAL A 105 0.42 -3.82 -13.89
CA VAL A 105 -0.27 -3.17 -15.01
C VAL A 105 -1.69 -2.75 -14.60
N ILE A 106 -2.03 -1.49 -14.82
CA ILE A 106 -3.37 -0.92 -14.62
C ILE A 106 -3.78 -0.19 -15.89
N GLY A 107 -5.01 -0.39 -16.37
CA GLY A 107 -5.52 0.30 -17.57
C GLY A 107 -4.67 0.10 -18.84
N GLY A 108 -3.89 -0.99 -18.92
CA GLY A 108 -2.95 -1.25 -20.02
C GLY A 108 -1.59 -0.55 -19.90
N ALA A 109 -1.38 0.26 -18.86
CA ALA A 109 -0.12 0.93 -18.57
C ALA A 109 0.70 0.15 -17.53
N SER A 110 2.01 0.06 -17.75
CA SER A 110 2.94 -0.52 -16.77
C SER A 110 3.34 0.51 -15.73
N ALA A 111 3.34 0.13 -14.45
CA ALA A 111 3.79 1.04 -13.40
C ALA A 111 5.32 1.19 -13.36
N VAL A 112 5.76 2.31 -12.79
CA VAL A 112 7.17 2.60 -12.46
C VAL A 112 7.76 1.61 -11.44
N ALA A 113 9.06 1.66 -11.15
CA ALA A 113 9.67 0.78 -10.14
C ALA A 113 8.90 0.84 -8.80
N ALA A 114 8.67 -0.33 -8.16
CA ALA A 114 7.83 -0.40 -6.96
C ALA A 114 8.36 0.46 -5.81
N ASP A 115 9.67 0.64 -5.74
CA ASP A 115 10.35 1.47 -4.76
C ASP A 115 10.63 2.90 -5.24
N LEU A 116 10.07 3.30 -6.39
CA LEU A 116 10.27 4.59 -7.04
C LEU A 116 11.72 4.89 -7.45
N GLN A 117 12.57 3.88 -7.62
CA GLN A 117 13.84 4.08 -8.31
C GLN A 117 13.60 4.61 -9.73
N THR A 118 14.46 5.50 -10.20
CA THR A 118 14.40 6.19 -11.51
C THR A 118 13.24 7.16 -11.68
N VAL A 119 12.39 7.32 -10.66
CA VAL A 119 11.30 8.31 -10.66
C VAL A 119 11.89 9.68 -10.32
N PRO A 120 11.57 10.74 -11.10
CA PRO A 120 11.99 12.10 -10.78
C PRO A 120 11.48 12.55 -9.40
N PHE A 121 12.28 13.35 -8.70
CA PHE A 121 11.93 13.87 -7.39
C PHE A 121 10.65 14.73 -7.42
N GLU A 122 10.42 15.47 -8.51
CA GLU A 122 9.18 16.21 -8.75
C GLU A 122 7.94 15.31 -8.74
N ALA A 123 8.01 14.15 -9.41
CA ALA A 123 6.91 13.20 -9.45
C ALA A 123 6.64 12.59 -8.06
N TYR A 124 7.68 12.33 -7.28
CA TYR A 124 7.54 11.90 -5.88
C TYR A 124 6.84 12.96 -5.03
N ILE A 125 7.26 14.23 -5.12
CA ILE A 125 6.62 15.35 -4.41
C ILE A 125 5.15 15.46 -4.80
N ALA A 126 4.83 15.36 -6.09
CA ALA A 126 3.46 15.40 -6.57
C ALA A 126 2.63 14.22 -6.02
N CYS A 127 3.18 13.00 -6.00
CA CYS A 127 2.52 11.85 -5.38
C CYS A 127 2.26 12.06 -3.88
N GLU A 128 3.23 12.63 -3.15
CA GLU A 128 3.05 12.96 -1.74
C GLU A 128 1.92 13.98 -1.54
N ASN A 129 1.84 15.01 -2.38
CA ASN A 129 0.76 16.00 -2.33
C ASN A 129 -0.62 15.35 -2.56
N TYR A 130 -0.75 14.49 -3.58
CA TYR A 130 -2.00 13.78 -3.85
C TYR A 130 -2.36 12.79 -2.73
N TYR A 131 -1.36 12.11 -2.16
CA TYR A 131 -1.56 11.21 -1.02
C TYR A 131 -2.13 11.95 0.19
N GLN A 132 -1.54 13.08 0.57
CA GLN A 132 -2.03 13.93 1.66
C GLN A 132 -3.42 14.51 1.31
N GLY A 133 -3.60 14.99 0.08
CA GLY A 133 -4.89 15.47 -0.41
C GLY A 133 -6.01 14.43 -0.26
N PHE A 134 -5.73 13.17 -0.57
CA PHE A 134 -6.68 12.06 -0.36
C PHE A 134 -6.97 11.83 1.12
N LEU A 135 -5.96 11.81 2.01
CA LEU A 135 -6.17 11.61 3.45
C LEU A 135 -7.15 12.65 4.03
N HIS A 136 -7.06 13.90 3.56
CA HIS A 136 -7.90 14.99 4.05
C HIS A 136 -9.28 15.06 3.38
N THR A 137 -9.35 14.87 2.06
CA THR A 137 -10.59 15.08 1.29
C THR A 137 -11.37 13.81 1.03
N GLN A 138 -10.71 12.65 1.14
CA GLN A 138 -11.20 11.34 0.69
C GLN A 138 -11.58 11.33 -0.81
N SER A 139 -11.01 12.26 -1.61
CA SER A 139 -11.30 12.39 -3.03
C SER A 139 -10.55 11.36 -3.87
N MET A 140 -11.30 10.53 -4.59
CA MET A 140 -10.74 9.55 -5.53
C MET A 140 -9.97 10.19 -6.70
N GLU A 141 -10.27 11.46 -7.01
CA GLU A 141 -9.54 12.22 -8.04
C GLU A 141 -8.07 12.38 -7.67
N CYS A 142 -7.74 12.61 -6.40
CA CYS A 142 -6.35 12.66 -5.94
C CYS A 142 -5.61 11.35 -6.23
N LEU A 143 -6.27 10.20 -6.01
CA LEU A 143 -5.68 8.89 -6.31
C LEU A 143 -5.57 8.65 -7.82
N ALA A 144 -6.50 9.18 -8.61
CA ALA A 144 -6.44 9.07 -10.07
C ALA A 144 -5.26 9.87 -10.64
N GLU A 145 -5.04 11.10 -10.19
CA GLU A 145 -3.87 11.91 -10.57
C GLU A 145 -2.56 11.23 -10.13
N MET A 146 -2.52 10.69 -8.90
CA MET A 146 -1.38 9.90 -8.43
C MET A 146 -1.13 8.65 -9.30
N ALA A 147 -2.19 8.00 -9.79
CA ALA A 147 -2.06 6.87 -10.69
C ALA A 147 -1.46 7.27 -12.05
N HIS A 148 -1.78 8.43 -12.61
CA HIS A 148 -1.16 8.90 -13.86
C HIS A 148 0.35 9.13 -13.72
N LEU A 149 0.81 9.60 -12.55
CA LEU A 149 2.24 9.76 -12.27
C LEU A 149 2.96 8.41 -12.13
N LEU A 150 2.32 7.45 -11.47
CA LEU A 150 2.91 6.14 -11.20
C LEU A 150 2.78 5.14 -12.37
N TYR A 151 1.91 5.44 -13.33
CA TYR A 151 1.68 4.67 -14.56
C TYR A 151 1.82 5.60 -15.79
N PRO A 152 3.06 5.89 -16.25
CA PRO A 152 3.33 6.97 -17.22
C PRO A 152 2.68 6.82 -18.61
N LYS A 153 2.12 5.65 -18.92
CA LYS A 153 1.42 5.36 -20.19
C LYS A 153 -0.09 5.19 -20.01
N LEU A 154 -0.61 5.59 -18.85
CA LEU A 154 -2.04 5.54 -18.58
C LEU A 154 -2.75 6.55 -19.46
N SER A 155 -3.83 6.13 -20.10
CA SER A 155 -4.64 7.00 -20.94
C SER A 155 -5.47 7.94 -20.07
N ASP A 156 -5.53 9.22 -20.41
CA ASP A 156 -6.39 10.22 -19.73
C ASP A 156 -7.88 9.85 -19.75
N LYS A 157 -8.28 8.95 -20.68
CA LYS A 157 -9.66 8.43 -20.78
C LYS A 157 -9.86 7.11 -20.03
N ALA A 158 -8.82 6.57 -19.40
CA ALA A 158 -8.93 5.34 -18.64
C ALA A 158 -9.77 5.59 -17.38
N CYS A 159 -10.93 4.95 -17.30
CA CYS A 159 -11.74 4.96 -16.10
C CYS A 159 -11.21 3.89 -15.14
N LEU A 160 -10.47 4.32 -14.12
CA LEU A 160 -9.92 3.42 -13.10
C LEU A 160 -11.00 2.99 -12.10
N GLU A 161 -10.99 1.71 -11.75
CA GLU A 161 -11.85 1.17 -10.70
C GLU A 161 -11.43 1.71 -9.32
N LYS A 162 -12.39 1.88 -8.38
CA LYS A 162 -12.09 2.23 -6.97
C LYS A 162 -11.00 1.32 -6.37
N ALA A 163 -11.01 0.03 -6.72
CA ALA A 163 -10.01 -0.94 -6.29
C ALA A 163 -8.60 -0.63 -6.81
N GLU A 164 -8.48 -0.19 -8.06
CA GLU A 164 -7.20 0.19 -8.68
C GLU A 164 -6.63 1.44 -8.00
N LEU A 165 -7.48 2.43 -7.74
CA LEU A 165 -7.10 3.64 -7.01
C LEU A 165 -6.65 3.34 -5.57
N LEU A 166 -7.39 2.49 -4.85
CA LEU A 166 -6.97 2.05 -3.51
C LEU A 166 -5.65 1.27 -3.55
N SER A 167 -5.40 0.48 -4.59
CA SER A 167 -4.11 -0.21 -4.74
C SER A 167 -2.94 0.77 -4.85
N VAL A 168 -3.15 1.90 -5.53
CA VAL A 168 -2.16 2.98 -5.68
C VAL A 168 -1.93 3.69 -4.35
N PHE A 169 -2.98 3.95 -3.58
CA PHE A 169 -2.86 4.48 -2.21
C PHE A 169 -2.04 3.55 -1.30
N TYR A 170 -2.38 2.26 -1.25
CA TYR A 170 -1.67 1.27 -0.43
C TYR A 170 -0.22 1.08 -0.86
N TRP A 171 0.03 1.09 -2.17
CA TRP A 171 1.38 1.05 -2.70
C TRP A 171 2.19 2.26 -2.21
N PHE A 172 1.67 3.49 -2.36
CA PHE A 172 2.41 4.66 -1.90
C PHE A 172 2.62 4.68 -0.37
N ALA A 173 1.64 4.22 0.41
CA ALA A 173 1.80 4.03 1.86
C ALA A 173 2.97 3.08 2.20
N SER A 174 3.11 1.97 1.46
CA SER A 174 4.25 1.05 1.61
C SER A 174 5.60 1.66 1.17
N VAL A 175 5.60 2.54 0.16
CA VAL A 175 6.79 3.33 -0.21
C VAL A 175 7.21 4.24 0.92
N LYS A 176 6.27 4.98 1.52
CA LYS A 176 6.56 5.86 2.67
C LYS A 176 7.14 5.08 3.84
N ALA A 177 6.55 3.94 4.19
CA ALA A 177 7.07 3.07 5.25
C ALA A 177 8.50 2.59 4.95
N ASN A 178 8.78 2.21 3.70
CA ASN A 178 10.11 1.84 3.26
C ASN A 178 11.10 3.01 3.34
N PHE A 179 10.69 4.21 2.94
CA PHE A 179 11.54 5.42 3.00
C PHE A 179 11.85 5.84 4.42
N THR A 180 10.91 5.75 5.37
CA THR A 180 11.19 5.98 6.79
C THR A 180 12.30 5.06 7.32
N ARG A 181 12.37 3.82 6.84
CA ARG A 181 13.41 2.86 7.22
C ARG A 181 14.74 3.14 6.53
N MET A 182 14.72 3.59 5.27
CA MET A 182 15.93 3.82 4.48
C MET A 182 16.58 5.18 4.74
N PHE A 183 15.80 6.20 5.12
CA PHE A 183 16.24 7.58 5.37
C PHE A 183 15.83 8.03 6.78
N PRO A 184 16.33 7.34 7.83
CA PRO A 184 15.87 7.57 9.18
C PRO A 184 16.21 8.97 9.68
N HIS A 185 17.32 9.61 9.32
CA HIS A 185 17.66 10.93 9.85
C HIS A 185 16.68 12.01 9.34
N PHE A 186 16.25 11.90 8.10
CA PHE A 186 15.22 12.75 7.52
C PHE A 186 13.85 12.51 8.17
N PHE A 187 13.44 11.25 8.33
CA PHE A 187 12.11 10.87 8.84
C PHE A 187 12.02 10.61 10.36
N THR A 188 13.09 10.71 11.16
CA THR A 188 13.06 10.52 12.64
C THR A 188 12.85 11.83 13.38
N ASN A 189 13.05 12.98 12.72
CA ASN A 189 12.68 14.29 13.27
C ASN A 189 11.15 14.54 13.31
N ILE A 190 10.38 13.45 13.32
CA ILE A 190 8.94 13.35 13.41
C ILE A 190 8.60 12.91 14.82
N PRO A 191 8.18 13.82 15.71
CA PRO A 191 7.70 13.40 17.03
C PRO A 191 6.54 12.43 16.85
N GLN A 192 6.66 11.20 17.34
CA GLN A 192 5.61 10.18 17.22
C GLN A 192 4.29 10.55 17.93
N GLU A 193 4.30 11.52 18.85
CA GLU A 193 3.08 12.09 19.44
C GLU A 193 2.31 13.02 18.48
N LYS A 194 2.92 13.38 17.36
CA LYS A 194 2.26 13.96 16.20
C LYS A 194 2.54 13.05 15.01
N SER A 195 1.72 12.01 14.83
CA SER A 195 1.56 11.32 13.54
C SER A 195 0.95 12.24 12.46
N ASN A 196 1.29 13.53 12.51
CA ASN A 196 1.12 14.59 11.55
C ASN A 196 2.46 15.34 11.56
N LEU A 197 3.45 14.88 10.79
CA LEU A 197 4.33 15.84 10.11
C LEU A 197 3.49 16.43 8.96
N LEU A 198 2.44 17.18 9.26
CA LEU A 198 2.43 18.63 9.05
C LEU A 198 1.66 19.37 10.15
N GLY A 199 1.52 18.80 11.35
CA GLY A 199 0.64 19.32 12.40
C GLY A 199 1.16 20.59 13.11
N SER A 200 1.03 21.74 12.45
CA SER A 200 0.68 23.01 13.09
C SER A 200 -0.76 23.34 12.72
N ALA A 201 -1.71 22.78 13.48
CA ALA A 201 -3.13 23.10 13.36
C ALA A 201 -3.35 24.63 13.49
N ASP A 202 -3.31 25.33 12.35
CA ASP A 202 -3.75 26.71 12.11
C ASP A 202 -3.42 27.22 10.69
N LEU A 203 -2.66 26.48 9.87
CA LEU A 203 -2.46 26.79 8.45
C LEU A 203 -3.35 25.87 7.59
N GLY A 204 -4.01 26.42 6.56
CA GLY A 204 -4.77 25.59 5.63
C GLY A 204 -3.87 24.51 5.03
N VAL A 205 -4.35 23.26 4.96
CA VAL A 205 -3.58 22.07 4.52
C VAL A 205 -2.73 22.31 3.26
N GLY A 206 -3.27 23.05 2.29
CA GLY A 206 -2.53 23.39 1.07
C GLY A 206 -1.30 24.28 1.31
N GLU A 207 -1.32 25.12 2.33
CA GLU A 207 -0.22 25.99 2.73
C GLU A 207 0.86 25.22 3.50
N GLU A 208 0.47 24.30 4.38
CA GLU A 208 1.41 23.40 5.06
C GLU A 208 2.15 22.52 4.06
N LEU A 209 1.43 21.90 3.12
CA LEU A 209 2.02 21.04 2.07
C LEU A 209 3.03 21.83 1.21
N ARG A 210 2.66 23.05 0.80
CA ARG A 210 3.54 23.95 0.05
C ARG A 210 4.78 24.34 0.85
N GLN A 211 4.63 24.61 2.14
CA GLN A 211 5.77 24.96 3.01
C GLN A 211 6.74 23.78 3.17
N ALA A 212 6.24 22.56 3.40
CA ALA A 212 7.08 21.37 3.51
C ALA A 212 7.81 21.06 2.20
N MET A 213 7.13 21.20 1.06
CA MET A 213 7.74 21.06 -0.26
C MET A 213 8.86 22.08 -0.48
N ASN A 214 8.56 23.36 -0.25
CA ASN A 214 9.54 24.44 -0.40
C ASN A 214 10.75 24.26 0.53
N ALA A 215 10.53 23.73 1.74
CA ALA A 215 11.61 23.42 2.65
C ALA A 215 12.53 22.31 2.11
N GLN A 216 11.98 21.25 1.51
CA GLN A 216 12.77 20.18 0.88
C GLN A 216 13.58 20.70 -0.31
N ILE A 217 12.94 21.45 -1.21
CA ILE A 217 13.61 22.06 -2.38
C ILE A 217 14.72 23.02 -1.91
N ARG A 218 14.43 23.90 -0.95
CA ARG A 218 15.40 24.84 -0.39
C ARG A 218 16.57 24.13 0.30
N ALA A 219 16.30 23.05 1.04
CA ALA A 219 17.34 22.25 1.68
C ALA A 219 18.28 21.65 0.64
N LEU A 220 17.74 21.17 -0.49
CA LEU A 220 18.54 20.62 -1.59
C LEU A 220 19.32 21.68 -2.35
N THR A 221 18.72 22.83 -2.67
CA THR A 221 19.37 23.91 -3.42
C THR A 221 20.33 24.75 -2.58
N GLY A 222 20.21 24.72 -1.24
CA GLY A 222 20.85 25.70 -0.37
C GLY A 222 20.27 27.12 -0.52
N GLY A 223 19.07 27.25 -1.09
CA GLY A 223 18.44 28.54 -1.42
C GLY A 223 18.80 29.10 -2.80
N ASP A 224 19.54 28.35 -3.63
CA ASP A 224 19.87 28.74 -5.00
C ASP A 224 18.78 28.28 -6.00
N ILE A 225 17.94 29.24 -6.42
CA ILE A 225 16.80 28.99 -7.30
C ILE A 225 17.23 28.42 -8.67
N THR A 226 18.45 28.73 -9.13
CA THR A 226 18.94 28.25 -10.44
C THR A 226 19.14 26.73 -10.49
N LYS A 227 19.22 26.07 -9.32
CA LYS A 227 19.41 24.62 -9.18
C LYS A 227 18.09 23.85 -9.03
N GLU A 228 16.96 24.55 -8.86
CA GLU A 228 15.66 23.92 -8.57
C GLU A 228 15.23 22.95 -9.69
N ALA A 229 15.29 23.39 -10.94
CA ALA A 229 14.90 22.56 -12.09
C ALA A 229 15.74 21.27 -12.18
N ALA A 230 17.05 21.36 -11.90
CA ALA A 230 17.94 20.20 -11.93
C ALA A 230 17.63 19.21 -10.78
N ILE A 231 17.30 19.73 -9.60
CA ILE A 231 16.94 18.90 -8.43
C ILE A 231 15.58 18.22 -8.63
N LEU A 232 14.61 18.91 -9.19
CA LEU A 232 13.28 18.36 -9.47
C LEU A 232 13.34 17.18 -10.46
N GLN A 233 14.24 17.24 -11.44
CA GLN A 233 14.47 16.18 -12.42
C GLN A 233 15.44 15.09 -11.93
N MET A 234 16.08 15.28 -10.77
CA MET A 234 16.96 14.28 -10.19
C MET A 234 16.17 13.06 -9.75
N ASP A 235 16.82 11.90 -9.75
CA ASP A 235 16.26 10.68 -9.18
C ASP A 235 15.84 10.88 -7.71
N CYS A 236 14.63 10.42 -7.38
CA CYS A 236 14.02 10.56 -6.06
C CYS A 236 14.88 9.98 -4.95
N TRP A 237 15.49 8.80 -5.16
CA TRP A 237 16.37 8.19 -4.16
C TRP A 237 17.61 9.04 -3.92
N ARG A 238 18.19 9.59 -4.98
CA ARG A 238 19.34 10.49 -4.84
C ARG A 238 18.97 11.74 -4.06
N ALA A 239 17.81 12.35 -4.34
CA ALA A 239 17.31 13.51 -3.60
C ALA A 239 17.09 13.20 -2.12
N LEU A 240 16.44 12.08 -1.80
CA LEU A 240 16.17 11.67 -0.43
C LEU A 240 17.45 11.31 0.34
N THR A 241 18.43 10.69 -0.33
CA THR A 241 19.75 10.41 0.28
C THR A 241 20.46 11.69 0.70
N GLU A 242 20.44 12.71 -0.15
CA GLU A 242 21.05 14.02 0.16
C GLU A 242 20.29 14.77 1.26
N LEU A 243 18.96 14.65 1.31
CA LEU A 243 18.15 15.20 2.40
C LEU A 243 18.45 14.51 3.74
N ASP A 244 18.63 13.19 3.73
CA ASP A 244 18.98 12.41 4.91
C ASP A 244 20.36 12.77 5.47
N ALA A 245 21.37 12.87 4.59
CA ALA A 245 22.71 13.32 4.97
C ALA A 245 22.70 14.72 5.60
N LYS A 246 21.98 15.67 4.99
CA LYS A 246 21.82 17.03 5.56
C LYS A 246 21.12 17.03 6.91
N ALA A 247 20.11 16.16 7.08
CA ALA A 247 19.42 16.02 8.36
C ALA A 247 20.34 15.45 9.45
N GLN A 248 21.20 14.49 9.08
CA GLN A 248 22.22 13.93 9.97
C GLN A 248 23.25 14.98 10.38
N GLU A 249 23.83 15.72 9.43
CA GLU A 249 24.81 16.79 9.71
C GLU A 249 24.22 17.86 10.65
N ALA A 250 22.97 18.27 10.41
CA ALA A 250 22.27 19.22 11.27
C ALA A 250 22.05 18.67 12.69
N GLN A 251 21.77 17.38 12.85
CA GLN A 251 21.62 16.73 14.14
C GLN A 251 22.95 16.64 14.88
N GLU A 252 24.04 16.30 14.19
CA GLU A 252 25.39 16.25 14.75
C GLU A 252 25.84 17.63 15.24
N LEU A 253 25.62 18.69 14.45
CA LEU A 253 25.94 20.06 14.85
C LEU A 253 25.15 20.48 16.11
N ARG A 254 23.85 20.12 16.18
CA ARG A 254 23.02 20.39 17.37
C ARG A 254 23.49 19.64 18.60
N ASN A 255 24.05 18.44 18.44
CA ASN A 255 24.61 17.67 19.54
C ASN A 255 25.97 18.19 20.01
N GLN A 256 26.78 18.77 19.11
CA GLN A 256 28.06 19.42 19.45
C GLN A 256 27.88 20.78 20.15
N LEU A 257 26.77 21.47 19.88
CA LEU A 257 26.41 22.74 20.50
C LEU A 257 25.72 22.59 21.88
N LYS A 258 25.49 21.36 22.33
CA LYS A 258 24.94 21.02 23.66
C LYS A 258 26.05 20.57 24.59
#